data_AF-A0A2W5YIT7-F1
#
_entry.id   AF-A0A2W5YIT7-F1
#
_cell.length_a   1.000
_cell.length_b   1.000
_cell.length_c   1.000
_cell.angle_alpha   90.00
_cell.angle_beta   90.00
_cell.angle_gamma   90.00
#
_symmetry.space_group_name_H-M   'P 1'
#
loop_
_entity.id
_entity.type
_entity.pdbx_description
1 polymer ?
#
loop_
_entity_poly.entity_id
_entity_poly.type
_entity_poly.pdbx_seq_one_letter_code
_entity_poly.pdbx_strand_id
1 'polypeptide(L)'
;MVRTLDRSAVQGAENVWEMAQSQLDDVARLIGLDADVHQYIRYPKRILEVSVPVRMDDRHVKIFTGYRVQHNMSRGPAKGGIRFHPDVTLDEVKALA
;
A
#
# COMPACT_ATOMS: atom_id res chain seq x y z
N MET A 1 -20.99 -27.19 -7.61
CA MET A 1 -21.10 -25.91 -8.34
C MET A 1 -20.49 -24.82 -7.47
N VAL A 2 -19.15 -24.76 -7.40
CA VAL A 2 -18.42 -23.77 -6.60
C VAL A 2 -18.22 -22.55 -7.50
N ARG A 3 -18.89 -21.44 -7.19
CA ARG A 3 -18.72 -20.17 -7.89
C ARG A 3 -17.31 -19.68 -7.65
N THR A 4 -16.45 -19.78 -8.66
CA THR A 4 -15.20 -19.04 -8.77
C THR A 4 -15.55 -17.56 -8.64
N LEU A 5 -15.15 -16.92 -7.54
CA LEU A 5 -15.27 -15.48 -7.39
C LEU A 5 -14.32 -14.85 -8.41
N ASP A 6 -14.92 -14.29 -9.43
CA ASP A 6 -14.26 -13.50 -10.46
C ASP A 6 -13.54 -12.31 -9.81
N ARG A 7 -12.20 -12.39 -9.76
CA ARG A 7 -11.32 -11.33 -9.25
C ARG A 7 -11.10 -10.19 -10.27
N SER A 8 -11.74 -10.22 -11.44
CA SER A 8 -11.54 -9.20 -12.48
C SER A 8 -12.32 -7.89 -12.27
N ALA A 9 -13.18 -7.82 -11.25
CA ALA A 9 -14.07 -6.66 -11.05
C ALA A 9 -13.46 -5.48 -10.26
N VAL A 10 -12.21 -5.56 -9.76
CA VAL A 10 -11.55 -4.42 -9.09
C VAL A 10 -10.49 -3.81 -10.00
N GLN A 11 -10.91 -3.42 -11.21
CA GLN A 11 -10.04 -2.81 -12.24
C GLN A 11 -10.57 -1.46 -12.73
N GLY A 12 -11.45 -0.81 -11.95
CA GLY A 12 -12.10 0.45 -12.30
C GLY A 12 -12.11 1.54 -11.22
N ALA A 13 -11.39 1.37 -10.11
CA ALA A 13 -11.11 2.47 -9.19
C ALA A 13 -9.79 3.12 -9.63
N GLU A 14 -9.75 4.44 -9.78
CA GLU A 14 -8.48 5.17 -9.92
C GLU A 14 -7.50 4.64 -8.87
N ASN A 15 -6.27 4.36 -9.29
CA ASN A 15 -5.28 3.80 -8.39
C ASN A 15 -5.00 4.84 -7.30
N VAL A 16 -5.38 4.55 -6.06
CA VAL A 16 -5.23 5.45 -4.91
C VAL A 16 -3.77 5.91 -4.75
N TRP A 17 -2.81 5.06 -5.17
CA TRP A 17 -1.40 5.41 -5.21
C TRP A 17 -1.09 6.49 -6.25
N GLU A 18 -1.65 6.38 -7.46
CA GLU A 18 -1.46 7.38 -8.52
C GLU A 18 -2.09 8.72 -8.15
N MET A 19 -3.24 8.71 -7.47
CA MET A 19 -3.83 9.92 -6.91
C MET A 19 -2.87 10.56 -5.88
N ALA A 20 -2.35 9.79 -4.92
CA ALA A 20 -1.39 10.33 -3.94
C ALA A 20 -0.14 10.93 -4.60
N GLN A 21 0.36 10.31 -5.67
CA GLN A 21 1.49 10.79 -6.46
C GLN A 21 1.16 12.11 -7.18
N SER A 22 -0.02 12.22 -7.79
CA SER A 22 -0.45 13.46 -8.46
C SER A 22 -0.49 14.64 -7.49
N GLN A 23 -1.00 14.42 -6.27
CA GLN A 23 -1.06 15.45 -5.24
C GLN A 23 0.35 15.87 -4.78
N LEU A 24 1.28 14.92 -4.68
CA LEU A 24 2.68 15.21 -4.40
C LEU A 24 3.31 16.04 -5.53
N ASP A 25 3.09 15.64 -6.79
CA ASP A 25 3.63 16.30 -7.98
C ASP A 25 3.14 17.77 -8.06
N ASP A 26 1.88 18.03 -7.71
CA ASP A 26 1.30 19.38 -7.65
C ASP A 26 1.93 20.27 -6.58
N VAL A 27 2.09 19.74 -5.36
CA VAL A 27 2.70 20.49 -4.25
C VAL A 27 4.19 20.73 -4.51
N ALA A 28 4.91 19.75 -5.07
CA ALA A 28 6.32 19.89 -5.43
C ALA A 28 6.55 21.05 -6.39
N ARG A 29 5.67 21.20 -7.40
CA ARG A 29 5.70 22.35 -8.31
C ARG A 29 5.40 23.67 -7.60
N LEU A 30 4.40 23.69 -6.73
CA LEU A 30 4.00 24.90 -6.01
C LEU A 30 5.11 25.46 -5.11
N ILE A 31 5.85 24.60 -4.42
CA ILE A 31 6.90 25.01 -3.48
C ILE A 31 8.29 25.11 -4.11
N GLY A 32 8.43 24.80 -5.41
CA GLY A 32 9.72 24.74 -6.09
C GLY A 32 10.64 23.69 -5.46
N LEU A 33 10.10 22.51 -5.14
CA LEU A 33 10.88 21.43 -4.53
C LEU A 33 12.00 20.97 -5.46
N ASP A 34 13.18 20.74 -4.89
CA ASP A 34 14.30 20.16 -5.62
C ASP A 34 13.91 18.84 -6.30
N ALA A 35 14.36 18.65 -7.55
CA ALA A 35 13.92 17.53 -8.38
C ALA A 35 14.37 16.17 -7.83
N ASP A 36 15.56 16.10 -7.23
CA ASP A 36 16.09 14.87 -6.65
C ASP A 36 15.36 14.53 -5.35
N VAL A 37 15.05 15.55 -4.55
CA VAL A 37 14.22 15.38 -3.34
C VAL A 37 12.81 14.92 -3.72
N HIS A 38 12.21 15.54 -4.74
CA HIS A 38 10.90 15.14 -5.24
C HIS A 38 10.89 13.67 -5.68
N GLN A 39 11.86 13.28 -6.52
CA GLN A 39 12.01 11.90 -6.97
C GLN A 39 12.20 10.93 -5.81
N TYR A 40 12.98 11.32 -4.79
CA TYR A 40 13.21 10.49 -3.60
C TYR A 40 11.94 10.26 -2.77
N ILE A 41 11.11 11.29 -2.55
CA ILE A 41 9.88 11.16 -1.73
C ILE A 41 8.69 10.61 -2.52
N ARG A 42 8.81 10.49 -3.86
CA ARG A 42 7.82 9.90 -4.76
C ARG A 42 7.73 8.38 -4.67
N TYR A 43 8.66 7.73 -3.97
CA TYR A 43 8.67 6.27 -3.80
C TYR A 43 8.86 5.88 -2.34
N PRO A 44 8.18 4.83 -1.87
CA PRO A 44 8.34 4.38 -0.50
C PRO A 44 9.74 3.80 -0.28
N LYS A 45 10.35 4.16 0.84
CA LYS A 45 11.67 3.67 1.25
C LYS A 45 11.72 2.15 1.43
N ARG A 46 10.62 1.53 1.88
CA ARG A 46 10.53 0.08 2.07
C ARG A 46 9.11 -0.42 1.90
N ILE A 47 8.99 -1.54 1.20
CA ILE A 47 7.76 -2.35 1.14
C ILE A 47 8.14 -3.75 1.61
N LEU A 48 7.39 -4.26 2.58
CA LEU A 48 7.50 -5.62 3.07
C LEU A 48 6.17 -6.34 2.81
N GLU A 49 6.20 -7.35 1.95
CA GLU A 49 5.12 -8.30 1.75
C GLU A 49 5.45 -9.60 2.49
N VAL A 50 4.50 -10.11 3.27
CA VAL A 50 4.68 -11.32 4.08
C VAL A 50 3.52 -12.27 3.90
N SER A 51 3.83 -13.57 3.92
CA SER A 51 2.83 -14.62 4.11
C SER A 51 2.65 -14.87 5.60
N VAL A 52 1.40 -14.78 6.08
CA VAL A 52 1.02 -15.01 7.47
C VAL A 52 0.17 -16.28 7.54
N PRO A 53 0.77 -17.46 7.76
CA PRO A 53 0.03 -18.70 7.96
C PRO A 53 -0.62 -18.70 9.35
N VAL A 54 -1.92 -18.97 9.40
CA VAL A 54 -2.70 -19.05 10.64
C VAL A 54 -3.41 -20.40 10.70
N ARG A 55 -3.25 -21.10 11.82
CA ARG A 55 -4.05 -22.30 12.12
C ARG A 55 -5.43 -21.84 12.59
N MET A 56 -6.45 -22.22 11.83
CA MET A 56 -7.85 -21.89 12.08
C MET A 56 -8.45 -22.84 13.13
N ASP A 57 -9.66 -22.51 13.62
CA ASP A 57 -10.36 -23.31 14.64
C ASP A 57 -10.74 -24.73 14.15
N ASP A 58 -10.93 -24.90 12.84
CA ASP A 58 -11.18 -26.19 12.16
C ASP A 58 -9.89 -27.02 11.95
N ARG A 59 -8.77 -26.54 12.48
CA ARG A 59 -7.41 -27.10 12.36
C ARG A 59 -6.79 -27.03 10.97
N HIS A 60 -7.44 -26.43 9.99
CA HIS A 60 -6.82 -26.15 8.70
C HIS A 60 -5.94 -24.90 8.77
N VAL A 61 -4.93 -24.83 7.90
CA VAL A 61 -4.07 -23.64 7.79
C VAL A 61 -4.60 -22.75 6.69
N LYS A 62 -4.81 -21.47 7.00
CA LYS A 62 -5.09 -20.43 6.01
C LYS A 62 -3.91 -19.46 5.96
N ILE A 63 -3.48 -19.14 4.74
CA ILE A 63 -2.40 -18.18 4.51
C ILE A 63 -3.03 -16.84 4.13
N PHE A 64 -2.64 -15.78 4.85
CA PHE A 64 -3.01 -14.41 4.55
C PHE A 64 -1.79 -13.65 4.03
N THR A 65 -2.02 -12.73 3.10
CA THR A 65 -0.98 -11.78 2.67
C THR A 65 -1.03 -10.55 3.57
N GLY A 66 0.12 -10.14 4.10
CA GLY A 66 0.28 -8.91 4.87
C GLY A 66 1.23 -7.95 4.17
N TYR A 67 0.95 -6.65 4.29
CA TYR A 67 1.80 -5.58 3.75
C TYR A 67 2.23 -4.62 4.86
N ARG A 68 3.50 -4.22 4.86
CA ARG A 68 4.00 -3.09 5.64
C ARG A 68 4.79 -2.16 4.72
N VAL A 69 4.26 -0.98 4.49
CA VAL A 69 4.94 0.08 3.75
C VAL A 69 5.50 1.10 4.74
N GLN A 70 6.73 1.53 4.51
CA GLN A 70 7.39 2.61 5.23
C GLN A 70 7.79 3.64 4.17
N HIS A 71 6.98 4.68 4.00
CA HIS A 71 7.15 5.63 2.89
C HIS A 71 8.40 6.49 3.06
N ASN A 72 8.50 7.20 4.19
CA ASN A 72 9.64 8.04 4.51
C ASN A 72 10.02 7.91 5.99
N MET A 73 11.33 7.92 6.28
CA MET A 73 11.88 7.85 7.65
C MET A 73 12.94 8.93 7.91
N SER A 74 13.00 9.98 7.08
CA SER A 74 14.01 11.04 7.22
C SER A 74 13.80 11.89 8.48
N ARG A 75 12.57 11.93 9.02
CA ARG A 75 12.21 12.70 10.22
C ARG A 75 12.07 11.85 11.49
N GLY A 76 12.37 10.56 11.43
CA GLY A 76 12.21 9.65 12.56
C GLY A 76 11.64 8.27 12.17
N PRO A 77 11.20 7.45 13.14
CA PRO A 77 10.65 6.13 12.88
C PRO A 77 9.34 6.20 12.09
N ALA A 78 9.08 5.18 11.27
CA ALA A 78 7.83 5.07 10.50
C ALA A 78 6.63 4.92 11.43
N LYS A 79 5.55 5.67 11.16
CA LYS A 79 4.31 5.65 11.93
C LYS A 79 3.12 5.42 11.01
N GLY A 80 2.26 4.47 11.37
CA GLY A 80 1.05 4.15 10.62
C GLY A 80 0.24 3.06 11.32
N GLY A 81 -1.05 2.98 11.00
CA GLY A 81 -1.97 1.96 11.54
C GLY A 81 -1.77 0.58 10.92
N ILE A 82 -2.66 -0.34 11.27
CA ILE A 82 -2.81 -1.67 10.65
C ILE A 82 -4.29 -1.83 10.31
N ARG A 83 -4.60 -2.32 9.12
CA ARG A 83 -5.97 -2.54 8.63
C ARG A 83 -6.15 -4.02 8.28
N PHE A 84 -7.29 -4.58 8.68
CA PHE A 84 -7.74 -5.91 8.26
C PHE A 84 -8.98 -5.73 7.39
N HIS A 85 -8.85 -5.96 6.09
CA HIS A 85 -9.97 -5.90 5.15
C HIS A 85 -9.73 -6.90 4.00
N PRO A 86 -10.75 -7.61 3.48
CA PRO A 86 -10.57 -8.60 2.41
C PRO A 86 -10.03 -8.00 1.10
N ASP A 87 -10.32 -6.73 0.85
CA ASP A 87 -9.96 -6.03 -0.39
C ASP A 87 -8.71 -5.14 -0.27
N VAL A 88 -7.91 -5.29 0.80
CA VAL A 88 -6.64 -4.52 0.92
C VAL A 88 -5.72 -4.86 -0.26
N THR A 89 -5.25 -3.82 -0.94
CA THR A 89 -4.23 -3.93 -1.99
C THR A 89 -2.93 -3.28 -1.57
N LEU A 90 -1.81 -3.69 -2.19
CA LEU A 90 -0.51 -3.07 -1.92
C LEU A 90 -0.51 -1.58 -2.25
N ASP A 91 -1.15 -1.18 -3.35
CA ASP A 91 -1.18 0.22 -3.79
C ASP A 91 -1.98 1.11 -2.83
N GLU A 92 -3.09 0.62 -2.29
CA GLU A 92 -3.81 1.29 -1.20
C GLU A 92 -2.88 1.50 0.02
N VAL A 93 -2.12 0.47 0.42
CA VAL A 93 -1.21 0.58 1.57
C VAL A 93 -0.04 1.53 1.30
N LYS A 94 0.45 1.65 0.06
CA LYS A 94 1.44 2.66 -0.32
C LYS A 94 0.87 4.07 -0.19
N ALA A 95 -0.35 4.29 -0.67
CA ALA A 95 -0.99 5.60 -0.64
C ALA A 95 -1.27 6.11 0.78
N LEU A 96 -1.49 5.19 1.74
CA LEU A 96 -1.78 5.51 3.14
C LEU A 96 -0.53 5.67 4.04
N ALA A 97 0.66 5.30 3.56
CA ALA A 97 1.89 5.23 4.36
C ALA A 97 2.75 6.50 4.27
#